data_AF-A0A380P8M8-F1
#
_entry.id   AF-A0A380P8M8-F1
#
_cell.length_a   1.000
_cell.length_b   1.000
_cell.length_c   1.000
_cell.angle_alpha   90.00
_cell.angle_beta   90.00
_cell.angle_gamma   90.00
#
_symmetry.space_group_name_H-M   'P 1'
#
loop_
_entity.id
_entity.type
_entity.pdbx_description
1 polymer ?
#
loop_
_entity_poly.entity_id
_entity_poly.type
_entity_poly.pdbx_seq_one_letter_code
_entity_poly.pdbx_strand_id
1 'polypeptide(L)'
;MDLQAQRDQYPFQLSGGQKQRVAIARALAMQPGLLAYDEPTSGLDAASTQRVTDVTKDLQQRGVTQLIVTHDLPFAEAVQGRHFDFATDVER
;
A
#
# COMPACT_ATOMS: atom_id res chain seq x y z
N MET A 1 7.21 9.65 6.44
CA MET A 1 7.45 9.72 4.98
C MET A 1 8.27 10.96 4.68
N ASP A 2 9.53 10.81 4.27
CA ASP A 2 10.37 11.94 3.87
C ASP A 2 10.16 12.27 2.38
N LEU A 3 9.31 13.27 2.12
CA LEU A 3 8.97 13.77 0.79
C LEU A 3 9.00 15.32 0.71
N GLN A 4 9.52 15.99 1.74
CA GLN A 4 9.45 17.45 1.85
C GLN A 4 10.19 18.14 0.70
N ALA A 5 11.31 17.56 0.25
CA ALA A 5 12.10 18.07 -0.86
C ALA A 5 11.39 18.00 -2.23
N GLN A 6 10.29 17.25 -2.34
CA GLN A 6 9.53 17.06 -3.57
C GLN A 6 8.24 17.90 -3.62
N ARG A 7 8.02 18.79 -2.64
CA ARG A 7 6.78 19.58 -2.52
C ARG A 7 6.41 20.35 -3.79
N ASP A 8 7.40 20.91 -4.47
CA ASP A 8 7.22 21.75 -5.66
C ASP A 8 7.42 20.97 -6.97
N GLN A 9 7.58 19.64 -6.91
CA GLN A 9 7.78 18.80 -8.08
C GLN A 9 6.45 18.33 -8.67
N TYR A 10 6.36 18.32 -10.00
CA TYR A 10 5.21 17.74 -10.69
C TYR A 10 5.21 16.20 -10.58
N PRO A 11 4.03 15.55 -10.63
CA PRO A 11 3.93 14.10 -10.52
C PRO A 11 4.84 13.33 -11.49
N PHE A 12 5.06 13.83 -12.71
CA PHE A 12 5.93 13.17 -13.69
C PHE A 12 7.43 13.22 -13.35
N GLN A 13 7.84 14.09 -12.44
CA GLN A 13 9.23 14.22 -11.97
C GLN A 13 9.55 13.25 -10.81
N LEU A 14 8.52 12.63 -10.23
CA LEU A 14 8.65 11.70 -9.12
C LEU A 14 9.01 10.28 -9.61
N SER A 15 9.90 9.61 -8.88
CA SER A 15 10.13 8.17 -9.05
C SER A 15 8.87 7.36 -8.74
N GLY A 16 8.80 6.11 -9.19
CA GLY A 16 7.66 5.22 -8.91
C GLY A 16 7.34 5.12 -7.41
N GLY A 17 8.36 4.87 -6.58
CA GLY A 17 8.22 4.84 -5.12
C GLY A 17 7.86 6.19 -4.48
N GLN A 18 8.25 7.32 -5.08
CA GLN A 18 7.79 8.64 -4.63
C GLN A 18 6.31 8.86 -4.95
N LYS A 19 5.87 8.54 -6.18
CA LYS A 19 4.47 8.61 -6.59
C LYS A 19 3.58 7.78 -5.67
N GLN A 20 4.01 6.57 -5.33
CA GLN A 20 3.27 5.71 -4.43
C GLN A 20 3.15 6.30 -3.02
N ARG A 21 4.24 6.83 -2.46
CA ARG A 21 4.19 7.49 -1.14
C ARG A 21 3.28 8.72 -1.15
N VAL A 22 3.28 9.50 -2.22
CA VAL A 22 2.32 10.62 -2.40
C VAL A 22 0.89 10.09 -2.50
N ALA A 23 0.64 9.00 -3.22
CA ALA A 23 -0.69 8.40 -3.33
C ALA A 23 -1.21 7.92 -1.96
N ILE A 24 -0.37 7.26 -1.17
CA ILE A 24 -0.72 6.82 0.19
C ILE A 24 -0.93 8.05 1.10
N ALA A 25 -0.03 9.03 1.09
CA ALA A 25 -0.17 10.25 1.88
C ALA A 25 -1.47 11.00 1.54
N ARG A 26 -1.83 11.09 0.25
CA ARG A 26 -3.08 11.69 -0.22
C ARG A 26 -4.30 10.96 0.35
N ALA A 27 -4.28 9.62 0.35
CA ALA A 27 -5.38 8.84 0.91
C ALA A 27 -5.51 9.05 2.42
N LEU A 28 -4.38 9.10 3.14
CA LEU A 28 -4.36 9.29 4.60
C LEU A 28 -4.73 10.70 5.05
N ALA A 29 -4.48 11.72 4.21
CA ALA A 29 -4.85 13.11 4.51
C ALA A 29 -6.36 13.29 4.73
N MET A 30 -7.18 12.38 4.18
CA MET A 30 -8.63 12.36 4.34
C MET A 30 -9.09 11.70 5.64
N GLN A 31 -8.17 11.21 6.49
CA GLN A 31 -8.48 10.46 7.71
C GLN A 31 -9.49 9.33 7.48
N PRO A 32 -9.22 8.42 6.52
CA PRO A 32 -10.19 7.41 6.13
C PRO A 32 -10.42 6.39 7.25
N GLY A 33 -11.67 5.97 7.45
CA GLY A 33 -11.98 4.82 8.30
C GLY A 33 -11.55 3.47 7.71
N LEU A 34 -11.42 3.40 6.38
CA LEU A 34 -11.00 2.24 5.60
C LEU A 34 -10.12 2.68 4.42
N LEU A 35 -8.99 2.00 4.22
CA LEU A 35 -8.11 2.19 3.07
C LEU A 35 -8.09 0.92 2.21
N ALA A 36 -8.50 1.05 0.95
CA ALA A 36 -8.49 -0.05 -0.01
C ALA A 36 -7.29 0.06 -0.95
N TYR A 37 -6.58 -1.05 -1.14
CA TYR A 37 -5.45 -1.19 -2.05
C TYR A 37 -5.79 -2.20 -3.14
N ASP A 38 -5.60 -1.79 -4.39
CA ASP A 38 -5.70 -2.66 -5.55
C ASP A 38 -4.29 -2.87 -6.11
N GLU A 39 -3.76 -4.08 -5.96
CA GLU A 39 -2.44 -4.51 -6.45
C GLU A 39 -1.28 -3.56 -6.06
N PRO A 40 -1.09 -3.25 -4.76
CA PRO A 40 -0.21 -2.18 -4.31
C PRO A 40 1.28 -2.44 -4.55
N THR A 41 1.69 -3.67 -4.88
CA THR A 41 3.08 -4.05 -5.16
C THR A 41 3.35 -4.31 -6.65
N SER A 42 2.35 -4.18 -7.50
CA SER A 42 2.48 -4.49 -8.93
C SER A 42 3.50 -3.58 -9.63
N GLY A 43 4.45 -4.21 -10.35
CA GLY A 43 5.52 -3.52 -11.08
C GLY A 43 6.58 -2.85 -10.21
N LEU A 44 6.62 -3.13 -8.90
CA LEU A 44 7.63 -2.62 -7.99
C LEU A 44 8.86 -3.53 -7.88
N ASP A 45 10.03 -2.94 -7.63
CA ASP A 45 11.21 -3.68 -7.20
C ASP A 45 11.10 -4.12 -5.72
N ALA A 46 11.94 -5.06 -5.30
CA ALA A 46 11.91 -5.63 -3.95
C ALA A 46 12.03 -4.56 -2.85
N ALA A 47 12.88 -3.55 -3.06
CA ALA A 47 13.06 -2.45 -2.10
C ALA A 47 11.81 -1.58 -1.99
N SER A 48 11.09 -1.36 -3.09
CA SER A 48 9.84 -0.60 -3.11
C SER A 48 8.70 -1.41 -2.50
N THR A 49 8.59 -2.70 -2.81
CA THR A 49 7.63 -3.60 -2.16
C THR A 49 7.79 -3.61 -0.65
N GLN A 50 9.02 -3.73 -0.14
CA GLN A 50 9.26 -3.68 1.31
C GLN A 50 8.77 -2.36 1.93
N ARG A 51 8.99 -1.23 1.26
CA ARG A 51 8.49 0.07 1.74
C ARG A 51 6.97 0.14 1.79
N VAL A 52 6.26 -0.49 0.85
CA VAL A 52 4.79 -0.59 0.87
C VAL A 52 4.35 -1.39 2.08
N THR A 53 4.96 -2.57 2.29
CA THR A 53 4.70 -3.43 3.45
C THR A 53 4.88 -2.68 4.76
N ASP A 54 5.96 -1.91 4.90
CA ASP A 54 6.24 -1.13 6.12
C ASP A 54 5.17 -0.06 6.36
N VAL A 55 4.70 0.61 5.31
CA VAL A 55 3.63 1.61 5.41
C VAL A 55 2.31 0.96 5.80
N THR A 56 1.94 -0.17 5.18
CA THR A 56 0.73 -0.93 5.54
C THR A 56 0.75 -1.32 7.03
N LYS A 57 1.91 -1.78 7.53
CA LYS A 57 2.10 -2.13 8.95
C LYS A 57 1.95 -0.93 9.89
N ASP A 58 2.58 0.20 9.57
CA ASP A 58 2.44 1.45 10.34
C ASP A 58 0.97 1.89 10.44
N LEU A 59 0.24 1.84 9.33
CA LEU A 59 -1.16 2.23 9.29
C LEU A 59 -2.07 1.31 10.10
N GLN A 60 -1.79 0.02 10.07
CA GLN A 60 -2.48 -0.94 10.92
C GLN A 60 -2.25 -0.64 12.41
N GLN A 61 -1.00 -0.36 12.81
CA GLN A 61 -0.66 0.01 14.19
C GLN A 61 -1.37 1.29 14.65
N ARG A 62 -1.66 2.20 13.71
CA ARG A 62 -2.42 3.43 13.95
C ARG A 62 -3.93 3.24 13.95
N GLY A 63 -4.43 2.01 13.78
CA GLY A 63 -5.85 1.69 13.82
C GLY A 63 -6.60 1.95 12.51
N VAL A 64 -5.90 2.14 11.39
CA VAL A 64 -6.54 2.28 10.08
C VAL A 64 -6.96 0.90 9.59
N THR A 65 -8.25 0.72 9.29
CA THR A 65 -8.74 -0.51 8.68
C THR A 65 -8.27 -0.57 7.22
N GLN A 66 -7.79 -1.73 6.78
CA GLN A 66 -7.22 -1.90 5.45
C GLN A 66 -7.85 -3.09 4.73
N LEU A 67 -8.18 -2.92 3.45
CA LEU A 67 -8.59 -3.97 2.52
C LEU A 67 -7.57 -4.03 1.40
N ILE A 68 -6.96 -5.19 1.17
CA ILE A 68 -5.89 -5.37 0.19
C ILE A 68 -6.32 -6.45 -0.80
N VAL A 69 -6.27 -6.13 -2.08
CA VAL A 69 -6.38 -7.08 -3.18
C VAL A 69 -5.00 -7.23 -3.81
N THR A 70 -4.52 -8.47 -3.91
CA THR A 70 -3.19 -8.78 -4.43
C THR A 70 -3.12 -10.22 -4.93
N HIS A 71 -2.29 -10.47 -5.93
CA HIS A 71 -1.83 -11.82 -6.30
C HIS A 71 -0.43 -12.15 -5.77
N ASP A 72 0.22 -11.22 -5.07
CA ASP A 72 1.54 -11.37 -4.46
C ASP A 72 1.41 -12.03 -3.07
N LEU A 73 1.58 -13.36 -3.03
CA LEU A 73 1.51 -14.14 -1.79
C LEU A 73 2.56 -13.73 -0.74
N PRO A 74 3.85 -13.55 -1.07
CA PRO A 74 4.83 -13.02 -0.11
C PRO A 74 4.41 -11.70 0.54
N PHE A 75 3.85 -10.77 -0.25
CA PHE A 75 3.32 -9.53 0.31
C PHE A 75 2.12 -9.77 1.24
N ALA A 76 1.18 -10.63 0.82
CA ALA A 76 0.03 -10.99 1.64
C ALA A 76 0.46 -11.61 2.98
N GLU A 77 1.40 -12.55 2.98
CA GLU A 77 1.95 -13.16 4.20
C GLU A 77 2.69 -12.17 5.10
N ALA A 78 3.33 -11.16 4.50
CA ALA A 78 4.08 -10.16 5.24
C ALA A 78 3.18 -9.17 5.99
N VAL A 79 1.94 -8.95 5.56
CA VAL A 79 0.97 -8.09 6.24
C VAL A 79 0.12 -8.92 7.20
N GLN A 80 -0.20 -8.37 8.38
CA GLN A 80 -1.04 -9.10 9.33
C GLN A 80 -2.51 -8.89 9.00
N GLY A 81 -3.30 -9.96 9.01
CA GLY A 81 -4.73 -9.85 8.78
C GLY A 81 -5.41 -11.19 8.60
N ARG A 82 -6.67 -11.12 8.17
CA ARG A 82 -7.39 -12.29 7.67
C ARG A 82 -7.18 -12.37 6.17
N HIS A 83 -6.74 -13.51 5.68
CA HIS A 83 -6.56 -13.75 4.25
C HIS A 83 -7.75 -14.56 3.74
N PHE A 84 -8.18 -14.22 2.52
CA PHE A 84 -9.24 -14.92 1.80
C PHE A 84 -8.68 -15.27 0.43
N ASP A 85 -8.61 -16.57 0.13
CA ASP A 85 -8.17 -17.06 -1.17
C ASP A 85 -9.40 -17.24 -2.07
N PHE A 86 -9.46 -16.47 -3.15
CA PHE A 86 -10.59 -16.49 -4.07
C PHE A 86 -10.70 -17.79 -4.88
N ALA A 87 -9.63 -18.59 -4.95
CA ALA A 87 -9.63 -19.88 -5.63
C ALA A 87 -10.21 -21.00 -4.76
N THR A 88 -10.07 -20.91 -3.43
CA THR A 88 -10.49 -21.98 -2.51
C THR A 88 -11.68 -21.61 -1.64
N ASP A 89 -11.85 -20.33 -1.30
CA ASP A 89 -12.79 -19.88 -0.27
C ASP A 89 -14.10 -19.30 -0.86
N VAL A 90 -14.17 -19.13 -2.18
CA VAL A 90 -15.35 -18.61 -2.87
C VAL A 90 -15.97 -19.72 -3.71
N GLU A 91 -17.06 -20.31 -3.21
CA GLU A 91 -17.93 -21.14 -4.03
C GLU A 91 -18.50 -20.29 -5.17
N ARG A 92 -18.30 -20.74 -6.42
CA ARG A 92 -18.83 -20.09 -7.63
C ARG A 92 -20.32 -20.28 -7.79
#